data_AF-A0A537LB36-F1
#
_entry.id   AF-A0A537LB36-F1
#
_cell.length_a   1.000
_cell.length_b   1.000
_cell.length_c   1.000
_cell.angle_alpha   90.00
_cell.angle_beta   90.00
_cell.angle_gamma   90.00
#
_symmetry.space_group_name_H-M   'P 1'
#
loop_
_entity.id
_entity.type
_entity.pdbx_description
1 polymer ?
#
loop_
_entity_poly.entity_id
_entity_poly.type
_entity_poly.pdbx_seq_one_letter_code
_entity_poly.pdbx_strand_id
1 'polypeptide(L)' 'MSDIAEKKLSKAEIAELRQLRLEAMNLQAIEGNPLDADDIAMFEMFEREGWSDEKCRAYILARKPTTNGR' A
#
# COMPACT_ATOMS: atom_id res chain seq x y z
N MET A 1 10.00 -16.36 16.76
CA MET A 1 9.23 -15.29 16.07
C MET A 1 10.21 -14.15 15.93
N SER A 2 10.74 -13.91 14.72
CA SER A 2 11.76 -12.89 14.52
C SER A 2 11.19 -11.52 14.82
N ASP A 3 11.94 -10.73 15.57
CA ASP A 3 11.76 -9.29 15.72
C ASP A 3 11.71 -8.65 14.33
N ILE A 4 10.50 -8.49 13.77
CA ILE A 4 10.26 -7.58 12.65
C ILE A 4 10.36 -6.19 13.28
N ALA A 5 11.59 -5.73 13.47
CA ALA A 5 11.85 -4.41 14.00
C ALA A 5 11.02 -3.41 13.19
N GLU A 6 10.20 -2.63 13.90
CA GLU A 6 9.34 -1.56 13.38
C GLU A 6 10.19 -0.41 12.81
N LYS A 7 11.06 -0.70 11.84
CA LYS A 7 11.86 0.31 11.17
C LYS A 7 10.92 1.09 10.27
N LYS A 8 10.44 2.22 10.78
CA LYS A 8 9.72 3.21 9.98
C LYS A 8 10.62 3.67 8.84
N LEU A 9 10.03 3.76 7.66
CA LEU A 9 10.70 4.31 6.49
C LEU A 9 11.13 5.76 6.75
N SER A 10 12.27 6.12 6.19
CA SER A 10 12.75 7.49 6.16
C SER A 10 11.87 8.35 5.25
N LYS A 11 12.00 9.67 5.38
CA LYS A 11 11.27 10.61 4.52
C LYS A 11 11.60 10.44 3.03
N ALA A 12 12.83 10.06 2.71
CA ALA A 12 13.26 9.82 1.34
C ALA A 12 12.58 8.58 0.76
N GLU A 13 12.56 7.48 1.52
CA GLU A 13 11.87 6.24 1.13
C GLU A 13 10.35 6.46 0.99
N ILE A 14 9.73 7.25 1.86
CA ILE A 14 8.29 7.60 1.74
C ILE A 14 8.02 8.41 0.47
N ALA A 15 8.90 9.36 0.13
CA ALA A 15 8.75 10.15 -1.10
C ALA A 15 8.89 9.29 -2.36
N GLU A 16 9.82 8.33 -2.35
CA GLU A 16 9.99 7.36 -3.43
C GLU A 16 8.76 6.46 -3.57
N LEU A 17 8.23 5.92 -2.47
CA LEU A 17 7.00 5.12 -2.50
C LEU A 17 5.80 5.88 -3.03
N ARG A 18 5.67 7.16 -2.68
CA ARG A 18 4.61 8.02 -3.21
C ARG A 18 4.71 8.17 -4.72
N GLN A 19 5.92 8.34 -5.25
CA GLN A 19 6.13 8.43 -6.69
C GLN A 19 5.76 7.11 -7.38
N LEU A 20 6.22 5.98 -6.84
CA LEU A 20 5.90 4.65 -7.34
C LEU A 20 4.39 4.37 -7.33
N ARG A 21 3.67 4.80 -6.28
CA ARG A 21 2.20 4.68 -6.22
C ARG A 21 1.53 5.45 -7.35
N LEU A 22 1.94 6.69 -7.61
CA LEU A 22 1.33 7.52 -8.66
C LEU A 22 1.56 6.91 -10.06
N GLU A 23 2.76 6.39 -10.31
CA GLU A 23 3.08 5.69 -11.55
C GLU A 23 2.25 4.42 -11.71
N ALA A 24 2.18 3.59 -10.67
CA ALA A 24 1.38 2.36 -10.67
C ALA A 24 -0.12 2.66 -10.84
N MET A 25 -0.65 3.69 -10.18
CA MET A 25 -2.05 4.12 -10.33
C MET A 25 -2.36 4.54 -11.76
N ASN A 26 -1.45 5.27 -12.42
CA ASN A 26 -1.62 5.64 -13.83
C ASN A 26 -1.60 4.40 -14.75
N LEU A 27 -0.69 3.45 -14.51
CA LEU A 27 -0.65 2.19 -15.27
C LEU A 27 -1.94 1.38 -15.12
N GLN A 28 -2.45 1.25 -13.90
CA GLN A 28 -3.71 0.55 -13.60
C GLN A 28 -4.92 1.23 -14.27
N ALA A 29 -4.94 2.58 -14.31
CA ALA A 29 -5.98 3.32 -15.01
C ALA A 29 -5.97 3.08 -16.53
N ILE A 30 -4.78 2.97 -17.15
CA ILE A 30 -4.64 2.62 -18.58
C ILE A 30 -5.20 1.22 -18.86
N GLU A 31 -4.99 0.27 -17.95
CA GLU A 31 -5.52 -1.10 -18.03
C GLU A 31 -7.01 -1.20 -17.67
N GLY A 32 -7.71 -0.08 -17.47
CA GLY A 32 -9.12 -0.07 -17.13
C GLY A 32 -9.44 -0.56 -15.71
N ASN A 33 -8.43 -0.63 -14.83
CA ASN A 33 -8.55 -1.02 -13.43
C ASN A 33 -8.10 0.12 -12.49
N PRO A 34 -8.68 1.33 -12.58
CA PRO A 34 -8.29 2.43 -11.71
C PRO A 34 -8.52 2.07 -10.24
N LEU A 35 -7.59 2.47 -9.38
CA LEU A 35 -7.78 2.38 -7.93
C LEU A 35 -8.98 3.24 -7.51
N ASP A 36 -9.79 2.72 -6.58
CA ASP A 36 -10.87 3.49 -5.98
C ASP A 36 -10.35 4.42 -4.85
N ALA A 37 -11.26 5.23 -4.32
CA ALA A 37 -10.90 6.19 -3.28
C ALA A 37 -10.43 5.51 -1.97
N ASP A 38 -10.95 4.31 -1.66
CA ASP A 38 -10.61 3.57 -0.45
C ASP A 38 -9.21 2.94 -0.59
N ASP A 39 -8.88 2.41 -1.77
CA ASP A 39 -7.55 1.92 -2.13
C ASP A 39 -6.52 3.05 -2.02
N ILE A 40 -6.82 4.22 -2.60
CA ILE A 40 -5.95 5.40 -2.54
C ILE A 40 -5.71 5.83 -1.09
N ALA A 41 -6.77 5.95 -0.29
CA ALA A 41 -6.67 6.34 1.12
C ALA A 41 -5.86 5.33 1.95
N MET A 42 -5.96 4.04 1.63
CA MET A 42 -5.18 2.99 2.27
C MET A 42 -3.68 3.14 1.98
N PHE A 43 -3.28 3.36 0.73
CA PHE A 43 -1.87 3.58 0.40
C PHE A 43 -1.32 4.87 1.04
N GLU A 44 -2.10 5.95 1.06
CA GLU A 44 -1.71 7.20 1.70
C GLU A 44 -1.53 7.06 3.22
N MET A 45 -2.33 6.20 3.86
CA MET A 45 -2.11 5.84 5.26
C MET A 45 -0.79 5.11 5.44
N PHE A 46 -0.44 4.14 4.58
CA PHE A 46 0.84 3.42 4.68
C PHE A 46 2.04 4.36 4.54
N GLU A 47 2.00 5.26 3.56
CA GLU A 47 3.02 6.28 3.32
C GLU A 47 3.17 7.21 4.54
N ARG A 48 2.05 7.74 5.06
CA ARG A 48 2.05 8.65 6.22
C ARG A 48 2.62 8.00 7.47
N GLU A 49 2.27 6.74 7.72
CA GLU A 49 2.74 6.00 8.89
C GLU A 49 4.14 5.40 8.71
N GLY A 50 4.71 5.50 7.50
CA GLY A 50 6.02 4.97 7.15
C GLY A 50 6.10 3.45 7.30
N TRP A 51 5.01 2.75 6.94
CA TRP A 51 4.94 1.29 7.09
C TRP A 51 5.90 0.57 6.15
N SER A 52 6.53 -0.49 6.64
CA SER A 52 7.28 -1.41 5.81
C SER A 52 6.35 -2.23 4.92
N ASP A 53 6.89 -2.72 3.79
CA ASP A 53 6.17 -3.59 2.86
C ASP A 53 5.52 -4.80 3.55
N GLU A 54 6.23 -5.41 4.51
CA GLU A 54 5.72 -6.57 5.26
C GLU A 54 4.47 -6.20 6.07
N LYS A 55 4.47 -5.03 6.72
CA LYS A 55 3.33 -4.55 7.49
C LYS A 55 2.15 -4.19 6.58
N CYS A 56 2.41 -3.56 5.44
CA CYS A 56 1.39 -3.29 4.42
C CYS A 56 0.74 -4.58 3.91
N ARG A 57 1.56 -5.59 3.57
CA ARG A 57 1.07 -6.91 3.11
C ARG A 57 0.24 -7.60 4.18
N ALA A 58 0.72 -7.63 5.42
CA ALA A 58 -0.02 -8.23 6.54
C ALA A 58 -1.39 -7.57 6.73
N TYR A 59 -1.45 -6.24 6.61
CA TYR A 59 -2.70 -5.48 6.71
C TYR A 59 -3.68 -5.79 5.58
N ILE A 60 -3.22 -5.80 4.33
CA ILE A 60 -4.06 -6.12 3.16
C ILE A 60 -4.61 -7.55 3.28
N LEU A 61 -3.77 -8.50 3.69
CA LEU A 61 -4.19 -9.89 3.89
C LEU A 61 -5.20 -10.05 5.02
N ALA A 62 -5.02 -9.33 6.13
CA ALA A 62 -5.97 -9.32 7.24
C ALA A 62 -7.31 -8.67 6.87
N ARG A 63 -7.31 -7.72 5.92
CA ARG A 63 -8.51 -7.05 5.42
C ARG A 63 -9.23 -7.79 4.30
N LYS A 64 -8.65 -8.83 3.68
CA LYS A 64 -9.38 -9.62 2.69
C LYS A 64 -10.64 -10.18 3.35
N PRO A 65 -11.85 -9.77 2.94
CA PRO A 65 -13.03 -10.51 3.32
C PRO A 65 -12.87 -11.91 2.74
N THR A 66 -13.25 -12.93 3.51
CA THR A 66 -13.47 -14.29 2.98
C THR A 66 -14.21 -14.16 1.65
N THR A 67 -13.55 -14.56 0.57
CA THR A 67 -14.05 -14.55 -0.80
C THR A 67 -15.51 -14.97 -0.88
N ASN A 68 -16.39 -14.07 -1.33
CA ASN A 68 -17.53 -14.46 -2.16
C ASN A 68 -17.55 -13.55 -3.39
N GLY A 69 -17.76 -14.16 -4.55
CA GLY A 69 -17.28 -13.72 -5.85
C GLY A 69 -17.73 -12.35 -6.35
N ARG A 70 -16.91 -11.82 -7.25
CA ARG A 70 -17.36 -11.21 -8.49
C ARG A 70 -16.58 -11.83 -9.64
#